data_AF-A0A5J5I649-F1
#
_entry.id   AF-A0A5J5I649-F1
#
_cell.length_a   1.000
_cell.length_b   1.000
_cell.length_c   1.000
_cell.angle_alpha   90.00
_cell.angle_beta   90.00
_cell.angle_gamma   90.00
#
_symmetry.space_group_name_H-M   'P 1'
#
loop_
_entity.id
_entity.type
_entity.pdbx_description
1 polymer ?
#
loop_
_entity_poly.entity_id
_entity_poly.type
_entity_poly.pdbx_seq_one_letter_code
_entity_poly.pdbx_strand_id
1 'polypeptide(L)'
;MTQIDRRAMIAASAAAAALLLPDTLLAQTKGAAFSWDKLIASAQRLSRTPYKEVPRHPGAAKVDYIAQHEARFRDERTLWNDLPGDTGIRFFPLSQYSTQPVQISTVENGRATPLRYDPTVFDMPADNAVAKLGPDAGFAGFRIMNAKRDGDWLSFLGASYFRAPSPQKQFGMSARGIAINTSLPGKEEFPAFTHFWLERTGNSSVTIYALLDGASITGAYRFVSSLGPDGVKQDITAALFPRRPIQELGLMPMTSMFWYNQANRTQGTDWRPAVHDNDMLSIAGADGTAHVRPIVNPSAPHFSAFTEVSPKGFGLLQRDRDFSHYQDDGVFYDRRPSLWATPNTPWGKGQVRLYAFPTDSEYTDNVCAYWTPDVAARPGSRIDASYHLDWSAARAPASAGLAIVQNVWRGHSEQKGAEKLVIDFAGVAADPKPDIWVDVSGGTIAKQAGYPVLGQDRLFRTVLDVVRPQGKAVDVRLQLRSGDRALSEYVHYPMGA
;
A
#
# COMPACT_ATOMS: atom_id res chain seq x y z
N MET A 1 -4.29 50.66 -21.59
CA MET A 1 -4.22 49.22 -21.89
C MET A 1 -4.71 48.49 -20.64
N THR A 2 -6.01 48.32 -20.36
CA THR A 2 -7.20 48.18 -21.23
C THR A 2 -7.04 47.07 -22.29
N GLN A 3 -7.97 46.14 -22.47
CA GLN A 3 -9.38 46.12 -22.00
C GLN A 3 -9.87 44.70 -21.66
N ILE A 4 -10.85 44.61 -20.75
CA ILE A 4 -11.85 43.53 -20.73
C ILE A 4 -12.99 43.97 -21.66
N ASP A 5 -13.62 43.04 -22.37
CA ASP A 5 -14.97 43.29 -22.86
C ASP A 5 -15.90 42.07 -22.69
N ARG A 6 -17.21 42.33 -22.61
CA ARG A 6 -18.29 41.39 -22.28
C ARG A 6 -19.63 41.94 -22.77
N ARG A 7 -20.41 41.09 -23.48
CA ARG A 7 -21.79 41.29 -24.00
C ARG A 7 -21.87 41.81 -25.45
N ALA A 8 -22.90 41.51 -26.25
CA ALA A 8 -23.92 40.44 -26.24
C ALA A 8 -24.73 40.46 -27.57
N MET A 9 -25.80 39.63 -27.64
CA MET A 9 -26.87 39.47 -28.66
C MET A 9 -26.77 38.13 -29.45
N ILE A 10 -27.69 37.14 -29.41
CA ILE A 10 -29.16 37.05 -29.20
C ILE A 10 -29.93 37.56 -30.44
N ALA A 11 -30.77 36.82 -31.19
CA ALA A 11 -31.29 35.42 -31.15
C ALA A 11 -31.62 34.95 -32.62
N ALA A 12 -32.44 33.94 -32.99
CA ALA A 12 -33.40 33.08 -32.26
C ALA A 12 -33.76 31.73 -32.95
N SER A 13 -34.06 30.73 -32.10
CA SER A 13 -35.07 29.65 -32.21
C SER A 13 -35.48 29.01 -33.56
N ALA A 14 -35.02 27.77 -33.77
CA ALA A 14 -35.79 26.58 -34.18
C ALA A 14 -34.88 25.32 -34.05
N ALA A 15 -35.31 24.09 -33.77
CA ALA A 15 -36.50 23.55 -33.08
C ALA A 15 -36.03 22.19 -32.45
N ALA A 16 -36.28 21.83 -31.19
CA ALA A 16 -37.55 21.60 -30.49
C ALA A 16 -38.27 20.25 -30.80
N ALA A 17 -37.55 19.12 -30.79
CA ALA A 17 -38.15 17.78 -30.61
C ALA A 17 -37.12 16.69 -30.20
N ALA A 18 -37.06 16.33 -28.90
CA ALA A 18 -36.78 14.97 -28.36
C ALA A 18 -36.40 15.01 -26.86
N LEU A 19 -37.36 14.65 -25.99
CA LEU A 19 -37.19 13.97 -24.67
C LEU A 19 -36.01 14.46 -23.78
N LEU A 20 -36.23 15.22 -22.70
CA LEU A 20 -37.18 14.95 -21.60
C LEU A 20 -37.25 13.45 -21.25
N LEU A 21 -36.24 12.96 -20.53
CA LEU A 21 -36.43 11.84 -19.60
C LEU A 21 -36.92 12.43 -18.27
N PRO A 22 -38.06 11.97 -17.73
CA PRO A 22 -38.60 12.50 -16.48
C PRO A 22 -37.85 11.95 -15.26
N ASP A 23 -37.93 12.68 -14.14
CA ASP A 23 -37.51 12.18 -12.83
C ASP A 23 -38.35 10.96 -12.41
N THR A 24 -37.85 9.76 -12.68
CA THR A 24 -38.48 8.51 -12.24
C THR A 24 -38.25 8.29 -10.75
N LEU A 25 -39.04 8.99 -9.93
CA LEU A 25 -39.35 8.57 -8.57
C LEU A 25 -39.87 7.12 -8.58
N LEU A 26 -39.49 6.36 -7.55
CA LEU A 26 -40.05 5.05 -7.20
C LEU A 26 -39.92 3.92 -8.25
N ALA A 27 -38.70 3.72 -8.76
CA ALA A 27 -38.24 2.38 -9.11
C ALA A 27 -36.77 2.16 -8.73
N GLN A 28 -36.49 1.13 -7.92
CA GLN A 28 -35.14 0.59 -7.80
C GLN A 28 -34.83 -0.12 -9.13
N THR A 29 -33.84 0.37 -9.88
CA THR A 29 -33.54 -0.15 -11.22
C THR A 29 -33.09 -1.62 -11.12
N LYS A 30 -33.89 -2.53 -11.70
CA LYS A 30 -33.63 -3.99 -11.67
C LYS A 30 -32.19 -4.27 -12.08
N GLY A 31 -31.37 -4.74 -11.11
CA GLY A 31 -29.91 -4.69 -11.18
C GLY A 31 -29.32 -5.13 -12.52
N ALA A 32 -28.36 -4.38 -13.04
CA ALA A 32 -27.80 -4.58 -14.38
C ALA A 32 -27.01 -5.89 -14.48
N ALA A 33 -27.10 -6.61 -15.61
CA ALA A 33 -26.40 -7.89 -15.76
C ALA A 33 -24.87 -7.70 -15.78
N PHE A 34 -24.20 -8.15 -14.73
CA PHE A 34 -22.77 -7.97 -14.46
C PHE A 34 -21.96 -9.23 -14.78
N SER A 35 -20.69 -9.07 -15.14
CA SER A 35 -19.70 -10.14 -15.22
C SER A 35 -18.29 -9.56 -15.27
N TRP A 36 -17.29 -10.38 -14.94
CA TRP A 36 -15.88 -9.99 -15.00
C TRP A 36 -15.47 -9.50 -16.39
N ASP A 37 -15.85 -10.20 -17.46
CA ASP A 37 -15.51 -9.83 -18.84
C ASP A 37 -16.15 -8.50 -19.26
N LYS A 38 -17.36 -8.18 -18.75
CA LYS A 38 -17.99 -6.87 -18.98
C LYS A 38 -17.21 -5.75 -18.31
N LEU A 39 -16.61 -5.99 -17.14
CA LEU A 39 -15.76 -5.03 -16.47
C LEU A 39 -14.44 -4.83 -17.21
N ILE A 40 -13.76 -5.92 -17.63
CA ILE A 40 -12.56 -5.87 -18.50
C ILE A 40 -12.85 -5.08 -19.78
N ALA A 41 -13.92 -5.44 -20.50
CA ALA A 41 -14.31 -4.76 -21.73
C ALA A 41 -14.65 -3.28 -21.49
N SER A 42 -15.15 -2.93 -20.30
CA SER A 42 -15.43 -1.52 -19.95
C SER A 42 -14.15 -0.75 -19.69
N ALA A 43 -13.18 -1.30 -18.95
CA ALA A 43 -11.85 -0.72 -18.80
C ALA A 43 -11.13 -0.55 -20.17
N GLN A 44 -11.23 -1.54 -21.07
CA GLN A 44 -10.62 -1.49 -22.41
C GLN A 44 -11.31 -0.49 -23.36
N ARG A 45 -12.63 -0.29 -23.25
CA ARG A 45 -13.31 0.81 -23.98
C ARG A 45 -12.90 2.16 -23.41
N LEU A 46 -12.83 2.26 -22.08
CA LEU A 46 -12.46 3.48 -21.37
C LEU A 46 -11.03 3.93 -21.70
N SER A 47 -10.07 3.02 -21.91
CA SER A 47 -8.69 3.39 -22.26
C SER A 47 -8.55 4.13 -23.61
N ARG A 48 -9.59 4.07 -24.46
CA ARG A 48 -9.63 4.69 -25.79
C ARG A 48 -10.24 6.10 -25.79
N THR A 49 -10.75 6.58 -24.66
CA THR A 49 -11.23 7.97 -24.50
C THR A 49 -10.12 8.87 -23.95
N PRO A 50 -10.31 10.19 -23.94
CA PRO A 50 -9.61 11.05 -22.99
C PRO A 50 -9.97 10.65 -21.55
N TYR A 51 -9.02 10.81 -20.62
CA TYR A 51 -9.30 10.74 -19.18
C TYR A 51 -10.18 11.91 -18.76
N LYS A 52 -11.15 11.65 -17.88
CA LYS A 52 -12.02 12.67 -17.27
C LYS A 52 -12.00 12.46 -15.77
N GLU A 53 -11.42 13.41 -15.05
CA GLU A 53 -11.41 13.38 -13.59
C GLU A 53 -12.85 13.42 -13.02
N VAL A 54 -13.08 12.65 -11.95
CA VAL A 54 -14.35 12.69 -11.19
C VAL A 54 -14.49 14.07 -10.52
N PRO A 55 -15.62 14.78 -10.67
CA PRO A 55 -15.83 16.06 -9.99
C PRO A 55 -15.70 15.94 -8.47
N ARG A 56 -14.96 16.88 -7.86
CA ARG A 56 -14.87 17.01 -6.40
C ARG A 56 -16.16 17.61 -5.87
N HIS A 57 -16.69 17.07 -4.78
CA HIS A 57 -17.87 17.64 -4.13
C HIS A 57 -17.50 18.94 -3.37
N PRO A 58 -18.15 20.09 -3.64
CA PRO A 58 -17.74 21.38 -3.08
C PRO A 58 -17.91 21.48 -1.56
N GLY A 59 -18.79 20.66 -0.96
CA GLY A 59 -18.94 20.57 0.50
C GLY A 59 -17.83 19.78 1.20
N ALA A 60 -17.13 18.88 0.51
CA ALA A 60 -16.21 17.92 1.14
C ALA A 60 -15.00 18.60 1.80
N ALA A 61 -14.52 19.72 1.24
CA ALA A 61 -13.44 20.52 1.83
C ALA A 61 -13.78 21.20 3.18
N LYS A 62 -15.03 21.07 3.66
CA LYS A 62 -15.46 21.53 5.00
C LYS A 62 -15.59 20.41 6.02
N VAL A 63 -15.46 19.15 5.59
CA VAL A 63 -15.44 17.98 6.48
C VAL A 63 -13.98 17.72 6.82
N ASP A 64 -13.56 18.25 7.96
CA ASP A 64 -12.25 18.01 8.55
C ASP A 64 -12.20 16.67 9.32
N TYR A 65 -11.09 16.42 10.01
CA TYR A 65 -10.88 15.21 10.82
C TYR A 65 -11.92 15.05 11.95
N ILE A 66 -12.29 16.14 12.64
CA ILE A 66 -13.24 16.11 13.76
C ILE A 66 -14.63 15.81 13.21
N ALA A 67 -15.06 16.55 12.19
CA ALA A 67 -16.36 16.34 11.56
C ALA A 67 -16.50 14.93 10.97
N GLN A 68 -15.43 14.39 10.37
CA GLN A 68 -15.40 13.02 9.83
C GLN A 68 -15.43 11.95 10.94
N HIS A 69 -14.81 12.20 12.11
CA HIS A 69 -14.79 11.26 13.24
C HIS A 69 -16.12 11.23 14.00
N GLU A 70 -16.77 12.38 14.16
CA GLU A 70 -18.10 12.50 14.75
C GLU A 70 -19.18 11.82 13.90
N ALA A 71 -19.02 11.76 12.58
CA ALA A 71 -19.97 11.15 11.64
C ALA A 71 -19.93 9.62 11.68
N ARG A 72 -20.50 9.04 12.73
CA ARG A 72 -20.49 7.60 13.00
C ARG A 72 -21.47 6.88 12.09
N PHE A 73 -20.99 5.87 11.37
CA PHE A 73 -21.86 5.03 10.53
C PHE A 73 -22.75 4.15 11.41
N ARG A 74 -24.08 4.23 11.20
CA ARG A 74 -25.11 3.51 11.97
C ARG A 74 -24.99 2.00 11.81
N ASP A 75 -24.94 1.29 12.93
CA ASP A 75 -24.75 -0.16 12.98
C ASP A 75 -25.85 -0.91 12.23
N GLU A 76 -27.12 -0.53 12.44
CA GLU A 76 -28.31 -1.08 11.78
C GLU A 76 -28.41 -0.77 10.28
N ARG A 77 -27.58 0.16 9.77
CA ARG A 77 -27.47 0.49 8.34
C ARG A 77 -26.30 -0.24 7.64
N THR A 78 -25.58 -1.12 8.35
CA THR A 78 -24.49 -1.93 7.78
C THR A 78 -25.04 -2.85 6.69
N LEU A 79 -24.35 -2.95 5.55
CA LEU A 79 -24.72 -3.90 4.50
C LEU A 79 -24.49 -5.34 5.00
N TRP A 80 -25.45 -6.24 4.75
CA TRP A 80 -25.49 -7.63 5.24
C TRP A 80 -25.56 -7.78 6.78
N ASN A 81 -26.12 -6.78 7.48
CA ASN A 81 -26.30 -6.85 8.94
C ASN A 81 -27.40 -7.82 9.40
N ASP A 82 -28.23 -8.28 8.48
CA ASP A 82 -29.28 -9.27 8.62
C ASP A 82 -28.76 -10.72 8.64
N LEU A 83 -27.45 -10.93 8.41
CA LEU A 83 -26.80 -12.24 8.41
C LEU A 83 -25.98 -12.46 9.71
N PRO A 84 -26.44 -13.29 10.65
CA PRO A 84 -25.73 -13.50 11.93
C PRO A 84 -24.39 -14.22 11.74
N GLY A 85 -23.35 -13.71 12.41
CA GLY A 85 -21.99 -14.25 12.32
C GLY A 85 -21.29 -13.98 10.98
N ASP A 86 -21.85 -13.11 10.14
CA ASP A 86 -21.32 -12.73 8.84
C ASP A 86 -20.50 -11.44 8.88
N THR A 87 -19.72 -11.19 7.84
CA THR A 87 -19.07 -9.90 7.60
C THR A 87 -20.12 -8.84 7.27
N GLY A 88 -19.78 -7.56 7.33
CA GLY A 88 -20.70 -6.49 6.90
C GLY A 88 -19.96 -5.27 6.39
N ILE A 89 -20.59 -4.43 5.57
CA ILE A 89 -19.90 -3.28 4.95
C ILE A 89 -20.48 -1.96 5.43
N ARG A 90 -19.58 -1.05 5.83
CA ARG A 90 -19.88 0.34 6.24
C ARG A 90 -19.19 1.31 5.30
N PHE A 91 -19.83 2.44 5.04
CA PHE A 91 -19.36 3.41 4.04
C PHE A 91 -18.72 4.63 4.69
N PHE A 92 -17.80 5.28 3.97
CA PHE A 92 -17.17 6.53 4.41
C PHE A 92 -17.87 7.74 3.78
N PRO A 93 -18.12 8.83 4.54
CA PRO A 93 -18.56 10.09 3.95
C PRO A 93 -17.39 10.77 3.21
N LEU A 94 -17.69 11.69 2.29
CA LEU A 94 -16.65 12.54 1.70
C LEU A 94 -16.00 13.44 2.77
N SER A 95 -14.69 13.66 2.64
CA SER A 95 -13.94 14.58 3.50
C SER A 95 -12.91 15.39 2.73
N GLN A 96 -12.22 16.33 3.38
CA GLN A 96 -11.15 17.10 2.75
C GLN A 96 -10.03 16.22 2.18
N TYR A 97 -9.84 15.02 2.75
CA TYR A 97 -8.87 14.00 2.33
C TYR A 97 -9.42 13.05 1.23
N SER A 98 -10.72 13.07 0.97
CA SER A 98 -11.39 12.22 -0.02
C SER A 98 -12.62 12.93 -0.57
N THR A 99 -12.37 13.84 -1.50
CA THR A 99 -13.36 14.81 -2.03
C THR A 99 -14.13 14.32 -3.26
N GLN A 100 -13.78 13.16 -3.81
CA GLN A 100 -14.39 12.56 -5.00
C GLN A 100 -15.18 11.31 -4.60
N PRO A 101 -16.47 11.19 -5.00
CA PRO A 101 -17.25 10.00 -4.69
C PRO A 101 -16.93 8.81 -5.60
N VAL A 102 -17.08 7.62 -5.05
CA VAL A 102 -17.04 6.35 -5.78
C VAL A 102 -18.45 5.79 -5.93
N GLN A 103 -18.73 5.16 -7.08
CA GLN A 103 -19.98 4.40 -7.26
C GLN A 103 -19.85 3.02 -6.63
N ILE A 104 -20.88 2.54 -5.94
CA ILE A 104 -20.88 1.23 -5.29
C ILE A 104 -22.15 0.47 -5.69
N SER A 105 -22.02 -0.83 -5.95
CA SER A 105 -23.14 -1.76 -6.18
C SER A 105 -22.92 -3.05 -5.39
N THR A 106 -24.00 -3.72 -4.95
CA THR A 106 -23.92 -5.15 -4.63
C THR A 106 -23.94 -5.97 -5.91
N VAL A 107 -23.42 -7.20 -5.87
CA VAL A 107 -23.60 -8.20 -6.93
C VAL A 107 -24.15 -9.48 -6.34
N GLU A 108 -25.25 -9.94 -6.92
CA GLU A 108 -25.94 -11.19 -6.57
C GLU A 108 -26.39 -11.88 -7.86
N ASN A 109 -26.12 -13.18 -8.00
CA ASN A 109 -26.55 -13.99 -9.16
C ASN A 109 -26.23 -13.36 -10.54
N GLY A 110 -25.06 -12.73 -10.67
CA GLY A 110 -24.64 -12.04 -11.90
C GLY A 110 -25.39 -10.74 -12.20
N ARG A 111 -26.01 -10.10 -11.20
CA ARG A 111 -26.71 -8.81 -11.32
C ARG A 111 -26.15 -7.78 -10.33
N ALA A 112 -25.79 -6.60 -10.83
CA ALA A 112 -25.31 -5.48 -10.05
C ALA A 112 -26.44 -4.51 -9.67
N THR A 113 -26.66 -4.31 -8.37
CA THR A 113 -27.67 -3.37 -7.85
C THR A 113 -26.97 -2.16 -7.22
N PRO A 114 -27.12 -0.94 -7.78
CA PRO A 114 -26.46 0.25 -7.24
C PRO A 114 -26.91 0.60 -5.83
N LEU A 115 -25.94 0.85 -4.95
CA LEU A 115 -26.15 1.43 -3.63
C LEU A 115 -26.12 2.96 -3.78
N ARG A 116 -27.28 3.60 -3.60
CA ARG A 116 -27.36 5.07 -3.57
C ARG A 116 -26.82 5.59 -2.25
N TYR A 117 -26.26 6.81 -2.29
CA TYR A 117 -25.96 7.54 -1.06
C TYR A 117 -27.26 7.89 -0.32
N ASP A 118 -27.18 7.84 1.01
CA ASP A 118 -28.23 8.23 1.92
C ASP A 118 -27.55 8.88 3.14
N PRO A 119 -27.72 10.19 3.38
CA PRO A 119 -27.06 10.86 4.50
C PRO A 119 -27.51 10.33 5.86
N THR A 120 -28.66 9.64 5.95
CA THR A 120 -29.17 9.09 7.22
C THR A 120 -28.45 7.82 7.68
N VAL A 121 -27.52 7.27 6.88
CA VAL A 121 -26.63 6.17 7.35
C VAL A 121 -25.61 6.63 8.40
N PHE A 122 -25.48 7.93 8.64
CA PHE A 122 -24.61 8.50 9.65
C PHE A 122 -25.41 9.05 10.84
N ASP A 123 -24.80 8.95 12.03
CA ASP A 123 -25.22 9.57 13.28
C ASP A 123 -24.18 10.63 13.65
N MET A 124 -24.63 11.87 13.87
CA MET A 124 -23.79 13.06 13.95
C MET A 124 -24.58 14.26 14.51
N PRO A 125 -23.90 15.29 15.05
CA PRO A 125 -24.52 16.59 15.33
C PRO A 125 -25.21 17.19 14.10
N ALA A 126 -26.34 17.87 14.30
CA ALA A 126 -27.15 18.41 13.19
C ALA A 126 -26.44 19.49 12.36
N ASP A 127 -25.41 20.13 12.91
CA ASP A 127 -24.55 21.10 12.25
C ASP A 127 -23.20 20.53 11.79
N ASN A 128 -22.95 19.23 11.96
CA ASN A 128 -21.75 18.57 11.46
C ASN A 128 -21.64 18.73 9.93
N ALA A 129 -20.40 18.89 9.43
CA ALA A 129 -20.16 19.14 8.01
C ALA A 129 -20.60 17.98 7.07
N VAL A 130 -20.66 16.74 7.56
CA VAL A 130 -21.13 15.58 6.79
C VAL A 130 -22.63 15.67 6.49
N ALA A 131 -23.44 16.13 7.45
CA ALA A 131 -24.87 16.40 7.22
C ALA A 131 -25.08 17.46 6.12
N LYS A 132 -24.17 18.44 6.06
CA LYS A 132 -24.18 19.55 5.09
C LYS A 132 -23.68 19.16 3.69
N LEU A 133 -23.33 17.89 3.45
CA LEU A 133 -22.99 17.39 2.10
C LEU A 133 -24.21 17.20 1.19
N GLY A 134 -25.40 16.95 1.72
CA GLY A 134 -26.61 16.71 0.94
C GLY A 134 -26.70 15.32 0.28
N PRO A 135 -27.80 15.02 -0.44
CA PRO A 135 -28.10 13.67 -0.95
C PRO A 135 -27.25 13.26 -2.16
N ASP A 136 -26.73 14.21 -2.94
CA ASP A 136 -25.94 13.94 -4.16
C ASP A 136 -24.45 13.72 -3.89
N ALA A 137 -24.03 13.71 -2.61
CA ALA A 137 -22.63 13.69 -2.21
C ALA A 137 -21.89 12.42 -2.66
N GLY A 138 -22.50 11.24 -2.51
CA GLY A 138 -21.83 9.96 -2.74
C GLY A 138 -20.95 9.50 -1.57
N PHE A 139 -20.48 8.25 -1.64
CA PHE A 139 -19.56 7.69 -0.65
C PHE A 139 -18.10 7.92 -1.08
N ALA A 140 -17.20 8.15 -0.13
CA ALA A 140 -15.75 8.24 -0.39
C ALA A 140 -15.09 6.87 -0.66
N GLY A 141 -15.71 5.82 -0.14
CA GLY A 141 -15.14 4.47 -0.06
C GLY A 141 -15.93 3.62 0.93
N PHE A 142 -15.37 2.47 1.28
CA PHE A 142 -16.01 1.52 2.20
C PHE A 142 -14.99 0.71 3.01
N ARG A 143 -15.46 0.16 4.12
CA ARG A 143 -14.74 -0.78 4.95
C ARG A 143 -15.58 -2.01 5.29
N ILE A 144 -14.92 -3.15 5.38
CA ILE A 144 -15.52 -4.45 5.64
C ILE A 144 -15.28 -4.79 7.11
N MET A 145 -16.36 -4.78 7.90
CA MET A 145 -16.40 -5.08 9.32
C MET A 145 -16.33 -6.59 9.55
N ASN A 146 -15.61 -7.02 10.59
CA ASN A 146 -15.62 -8.41 11.03
C ASN A 146 -16.99 -8.81 11.63
N ALA A 147 -17.19 -10.10 11.88
CA ALA A 147 -18.46 -10.65 12.38
C ALA A 147 -18.91 -10.11 13.76
N LYS A 148 -17.99 -9.66 14.61
CA LYS A 148 -18.29 -9.02 15.90
C LYS A 148 -18.58 -7.52 15.78
N ARG A 149 -18.40 -6.93 14.60
CA ARG A 149 -18.43 -5.48 14.31
C ARG A 149 -17.41 -4.64 15.12
N ASP A 150 -16.51 -5.29 15.84
CA ASP A 150 -15.50 -4.68 16.75
C ASP A 150 -14.17 -4.33 16.03
N GLY A 151 -14.26 -4.00 14.74
CA GLY A 151 -13.15 -3.61 13.87
C GLY A 151 -13.39 -3.95 12.39
N ASP A 152 -12.90 -3.11 11.47
CA ASP A 152 -12.79 -3.43 10.06
C ASP A 152 -11.51 -4.23 9.74
N TRP A 153 -11.61 -5.18 8.80
CA TRP A 153 -10.51 -6.03 8.34
C TRP A 153 -10.02 -5.67 6.93
N LEU A 154 -10.78 -4.90 6.14
CA LEU A 154 -10.33 -4.39 4.85
C LEU A 154 -11.02 -3.07 4.54
N SER A 155 -10.28 -2.08 4.05
CA SER A 155 -10.77 -0.74 3.76
C SER A 155 -10.28 -0.27 2.39
N PHE A 156 -11.16 0.32 1.59
CA PHE A 156 -10.88 0.95 0.29
C PHE A 156 -11.29 2.43 0.37
N LEU A 157 -10.31 3.33 0.29
CA LEU A 157 -10.51 4.78 0.43
C LEU A 157 -9.32 5.55 -0.19
N GLY A 158 -9.62 6.56 -1.02
CA GLY A 158 -8.60 7.44 -1.62
C GLY A 158 -7.88 6.83 -2.83
N ALA A 159 -7.93 7.52 -3.98
CA ALA A 159 -7.36 7.06 -5.25
C ALA A 159 -7.64 5.55 -5.50
N SER A 160 -6.60 4.72 -5.63
CA SER A 160 -6.71 3.25 -5.73
C SER A 160 -6.11 2.52 -4.52
N TYR A 161 -6.09 3.17 -3.36
CA TYR A 161 -5.55 2.61 -2.12
C TYR A 161 -6.53 1.65 -1.45
N PHE A 162 -5.98 0.63 -0.80
CA PHE A 162 -6.69 -0.24 0.12
C PHE A 162 -5.75 -0.73 1.22
N ARG A 163 -6.29 -1.04 2.39
CA ARG A 163 -5.50 -1.53 3.54
C ARG A 163 -6.27 -2.55 4.37
N ALA A 164 -5.55 -3.52 4.92
CA ALA A 164 -6.02 -4.39 6.00
C ALA A 164 -5.17 -4.13 7.26
N PRO A 165 -5.71 -4.37 8.47
CA PRO A 165 -4.91 -4.36 9.67
C PRO A 165 -4.15 -5.69 9.81
N SER A 166 -3.30 -5.77 10.84
CA SER A 166 -2.79 -7.05 11.33
C SER A 166 -3.88 -7.91 12.00
N PRO A 167 -3.59 -9.19 12.33
CA PRO A 167 -4.45 -10.00 13.21
C PRO A 167 -4.74 -9.35 14.56
N GLN A 168 -3.85 -8.45 15.02
CA GLN A 168 -4.00 -7.64 16.23
C GLN A 168 -4.88 -6.39 16.03
N LYS A 169 -5.57 -6.29 14.88
CA LYS A 169 -6.48 -5.20 14.47
C LYS A 169 -5.86 -3.82 14.28
N GLN A 170 -4.54 -3.69 14.33
CA GLN A 170 -3.88 -2.40 14.10
C GLN A 170 -3.61 -2.17 12.62
N PHE A 171 -4.05 -1.02 12.10
CA PHE A 171 -3.69 -0.57 10.75
C PHE A 171 -2.28 0.02 10.73
N GLY A 172 -1.66 -0.09 9.56
CA GLY A 172 -0.45 0.65 9.21
C GLY A 172 -0.45 0.97 7.73
N MET A 173 0.55 0.43 7.03
CA MET A 173 0.73 0.51 5.57
C MET A 173 -0.55 0.28 4.75
N SER A 174 -0.55 0.82 3.54
CA SER A 174 -1.55 0.55 2.51
C SER A 174 -0.94 -0.14 1.29
N ALA A 175 -1.79 -0.79 0.50
CA ALA A 175 -1.49 -1.22 -0.87
C ALA A 175 -2.23 -0.29 -1.85
N ARG A 176 -1.83 -0.30 -3.12
CA ARG A 176 -2.56 0.38 -4.22
C ARG A 176 -2.93 -0.61 -5.31
N GLY A 177 -3.88 -0.22 -6.17
CA GLY A 177 -4.14 -0.96 -7.42
C GLY A 177 -2.95 -0.92 -8.37
N ILE A 178 -2.34 0.26 -8.53
CA ILE A 178 -1.20 0.51 -9.41
C ILE A 178 -0.37 1.69 -8.88
N ALA A 179 0.94 1.68 -9.12
CA ALA A 179 1.81 2.84 -9.01
C ALA A 179 2.28 3.26 -10.41
N ILE A 180 2.43 4.56 -10.66
CA ILE A 180 2.75 5.13 -11.97
C ILE A 180 3.76 6.27 -11.76
N ASN A 181 4.97 6.15 -12.31
CA ASN A 181 6.00 7.19 -12.27
C ASN A 181 6.39 7.66 -10.83
N THR A 182 6.27 6.80 -9.83
CA THR A 182 6.47 7.11 -8.41
C THR A 182 7.89 7.61 -8.07
N SER A 183 8.95 6.99 -8.60
CA SER A 183 10.33 7.47 -8.36
C SER A 183 10.78 8.59 -9.31
N LEU A 184 9.86 9.17 -10.09
CA LEU A 184 10.16 10.19 -11.11
C LEU A 184 9.71 11.59 -10.62
N PRO A 185 10.65 12.53 -10.34
CA PRO A 185 10.33 13.80 -9.67
C PRO A 185 9.21 14.61 -10.35
N GLY A 186 8.11 14.81 -9.62
CA GLY A 186 6.94 15.54 -10.10
C GLY A 186 6.19 14.89 -11.28
N LYS A 187 6.27 13.56 -11.41
CA LYS A 187 5.60 12.78 -12.48
C LYS A 187 4.63 11.70 -11.99
N GLU A 188 4.57 11.42 -10.69
CA GLU A 188 3.69 10.39 -10.13
C GLU A 188 2.22 10.65 -10.51
N GLU A 189 1.54 9.63 -11.01
CA GLU A 189 0.09 9.66 -11.21
C GLU A 189 -0.60 8.78 -10.18
N PHE A 190 -1.80 9.20 -9.74
CA PHE A 190 -2.64 8.46 -8.80
C PHE A 190 -3.95 8.02 -9.48
N PRO A 191 -3.96 6.94 -10.30
CA PRO A 191 -5.20 6.35 -10.80
C PRO A 191 -6.12 5.93 -9.65
N ALA A 192 -7.43 6.12 -9.84
CA ALA A 192 -8.45 5.93 -8.82
C ALA A 192 -9.38 4.76 -9.12
N PHE A 193 -9.83 4.06 -8.07
CA PHE A 193 -11.00 3.18 -8.19
C PHE A 193 -12.26 4.05 -8.17
N THR A 194 -12.99 4.08 -9.28
CA THR A 194 -14.15 4.97 -9.49
C THR A 194 -15.49 4.27 -9.29
N HIS A 195 -15.52 2.95 -9.50
CA HIS A 195 -16.71 2.11 -9.37
C HIS A 195 -16.33 0.80 -8.69
N PHE A 196 -17.17 0.33 -7.76
CA PHE A 196 -17.03 -0.92 -7.03
C PHE A 196 -18.27 -1.79 -7.15
N TRP A 197 -18.05 -3.11 -7.19
CA TRP A 197 -19.08 -4.14 -7.12
C TRP A 197 -18.73 -5.12 -6.01
N LEU A 198 -19.66 -5.33 -5.08
CA LEU A 198 -19.45 -6.05 -3.83
C LEU A 198 -20.29 -7.34 -3.81
N GLU A 199 -19.62 -8.48 -3.93
CA GLU A 199 -20.23 -9.81 -3.98
C GLU A 199 -19.86 -10.58 -2.70
N ARG A 200 -20.85 -10.90 -1.86
CA ARG A 200 -20.64 -11.72 -0.66
C ARG A 200 -20.40 -13.17 -1.08
N THR A 201 -19.24 -13.72 -0.72
CA THR A 201 -18.86 -15.11 -1.07
C THR A 201 -18.79 -16.05 0.15
N GLY A 202 -18.86 -15.53 1.37
CA GLY A 202 -19.00 -16.31 2.60
C GLY A 202 -18.91 -15.43 3.86
N ASN A 203 -19.11 -16.03 5.04
CA ASN A 203 -19.22 -15.32 6.31
C ASN A 203 -18.00 -14.45 6.70
N SER A 204 -16.84 -14.69 6.08
CA SER A 204 -15.63 -13.88 6.22
C SER A 204 -14.95 -13.64 4.88
N SER A 205 -15.73 -13.65 3.79
CA SER A 205 -15.24 -13.61 2.40
C SER A 205 -16.10 -12.71 1.51
N VAL A 206 -15.43 -11.79 0.81
CA VAL A 206 -16.06 -10.85 -0.14
C VAL A 206 -15.22 -10.81 -1.40
N THR A 207 -15.86 -10.95 -2.57
CA THR A 207 -15.24 -10.58 -3.84
C THR A 207 -15.57 -9.11 -4.13
N ILE A 208 -14.54 -8.29 -4.17
CA ILE A 208 -14.63 -6.89 -4.62
C ILE A 208 -14.20 -6.85 -6.07
N TYR A 209 -15.01 -6.29 -6.96
CA TYR A 209 -14.56 -5.88 -8.29
C TYR A 209 -14.46 -4.36 -8.35
N ALA A 210 -13.46 -3.82 -9.05
CA ALA A 210 -13.25 -2.38 -9.16
C ALA A 210 -12.88 -1.93 -10.58
N LEU A 211 -13.36 -0.75 -10.98
CA LEU A 211 -12.93 -0.03 -12.18
C LEU A 211 -11.89 1.03 -11.81
N LEU A 212 -10.66 0.82 -12.24
CA LEU A 212 -9.57 1.78 -12.15
C LEU A 212 -9.58 2.73 -13.34
N ASP A 213 -9.49 4.04 -13.07
CA ASP A 213 -9.29 5.08 -14.09
C ASP A 213 -8.23 6.10 -13.64
N GLY A 214 -7.37 6.53 -14.56
CA GLY A 214 -6.32 7.52 -14.37
C GLY A 214 -5.89 8.14 -15.70
N ALA A 215 -5.00 9.13 -15.65
CA ALA A 215 -4.63 9.91 -16.82
C ALA A 215 -3.87 9.10 -17.89
N SER A 216 -3.00 8.18 -17.46
CA SER A 216 -2.22 7.31 -18.35
C SER A 216 -2.66 5.84 -18.39
N ILE A 217 -3.61 5.37 -17.56
CA ILE A 217 -4.03 3.95 -17.49
C ILE A 217 -5.50 3.78 -17.06
N THR A 218 -6.14 2.71 -17.52
CA THR A 218 -7.38 2.16 -16.94
C THR A 218 -7.20 0.69 -16.57
N GLY A 219 -8.07 0.14 -15.74
CA GLY A 219 -8.00 -1.28 -15.37
C GLY A 219 -9.30 -1.84 -14.81
N ALA A 220 -9.49 -3.14 -14.99
CA ALA A 220 -10.46 -3.94 -14.26
C ALA A 220 -9.73 -4.73 -13.18
N TYR A 221 -10.24 -4.75 -11.95
CA TYR A 221 -9.70 -5.53 -10.83
C TYR A 221 -10.77 -6.42 -10.22
N ARG A 222 -10.36 -7.60 -9.75
CA ARG A 222 -11.12 -8.52 -8.90
C ARG A 222 -10.23 -8.91 -7.72
N PHE A 223 -10.68 -8.65 -6.50
CA PHE A 223 -10.07 -9.01 -5.23
C PHE A 223 -10.96 -10.05 -4.55
N VAL A 224 -10.61 -11.33 -4.63
CA VAL A 224 -11.25 -12.37 -3.82
C VAL A 224 -10.61 -12.30 -2.44
N SER A 225 -11.29 -11.66 -1.48
CA SER A 225 -10.70 -11.28 -0.19
C SER A 225 -11.34 -12.05 0.96
N SER A 226 -10.55 -12.54 1.91
CA SER A 226 -11.04 -13.25 3.09
C SER A 226 -10.25 -12.93 4.36
N LEU A 227 -10.92 -13.06 5.51
CA LEU A 227 -10.32 -12.95 6.85
C LEU A 227 -10.14 -14.36 7.45
N GLY A 228 -8.90 -14.73 7.76
CA GLY A 228 -8.52 -15.94 8.49
C GLY A 228 -7.87 -15.64 9.85
N PRO A 229 -7.38 -16.67 10.57
CA PRO A 229 -6.73 -16.49 11.87
C PRO A 229 -5.38 -15.75 11.77
N ASP A 230 -4.63 -15.99 10.69
CA ASP A 230 -3.30 -15.38 10.44
C ASP A 230 -3.37 -13.97 9.85
N GLY A 231 -4.58 -13.47 9.59
CA GLY A 231 -4.86 -12.16 9.00
C GLY A 231 -5.70 -12.23 7.72
N VAL A 232 -5.51 -11.27 6.83
CA VAL A 232 -6.34 -11.09 5.63
C VAL A 232 -5.61 -11.55 4.39
N LYS A 233 -6.29 -12.33 3.55
CA LYS A 233 -5.76 -12.91 2.32
C LYS A 233 -6.55 -12.42 1.12
N GLN A 234 -5.86 -12.08 0.03
CA GLN A 234 -6.49 -11.57 -1.17
C GLN A 234 -5.89 -12.17 -2.44
N ASP A 235 -6.69 -12.95 -3.18
CA ASP A 235 -6.37 -13.35 -4.54
C ASP A 235 -6.83 -12.27 -5.53
N ILE A 236 -5.86 -11.64 -6.17
CA ILE A 236 -6.09 -10.50 -7.05
C ILE A 236 -5.92 -10.93 -8.51
N THR A 237 -6.85 -10.46 -9.35
CA THR A 237 -6.80 -10.57 -10.80
C THR A 237 -7.06 -9.20 -11.39
N ALA A 238 -6.18 -8.71 -12.25
CA ALA A 238 -6.32 -7.41 -12.90
C ALA A 238 -6.03 -7.47 -14.40
N ALA A 239 -6.79 -6.72 -15.19
CA ALA A 239 -6.56 -6.52 -16.62
C ALA A 239 -6.46 -5.02 -16.89
N LEU A 240 -5.26 -4.56 -17.24
CA LEU A 240 -4.89 -3.15 -17.34
C LEU A 240 -4.64 -2.73 -18.79
N PHE A 241 -4.98 -1.48 -19.10
CA PHE A 241 -4.94 -0.92 -20.44
C PHE A 241 -4.36 0.51 -20.40
N PRO A 242 -3.10 0.71 -20.83
CA PRO A 242 -2.53 2.05 -20.90
C PRO A 242 -3.30 2.96 -21.87
N ARG A 243 -3.65 4.18 -21.42
CA ARG A 243 -4.10 5.30 -22.28
C ARG A 243 -2.92 5.98 -22.95
N ARG A 244 -1.77 6.03 -22.27
CA ARG A 244 -0.55 6.77 -22.65
C ARG A 244 0.69 5.89 -22.43
N PRO A 245 1.87 6.23 -22.99
CA PRO A 245 3.12 5.61 -22.60
C PRO A 245 3.41 5.88 -21.12
N ILE A 246 3.77 4.84 -20.37
CA ILE A 246 4.14 4.93 -18.96
C ILE A 246 5.64 4.63 -18.86
N GLN A 247 6.39 5.51 -18.19
CA GLN A 247 7.83 5.35 -18.03
C GLN A 247 8.18 4.36 -16.91
N GLU A 248 7.37 4.34 -15.85
CA GLU A 248 7.51 3.42 -14.72
C GLU A 248 6.12 2.94 -14.28
N LEU A 249 5.93 1.63 -14.34
CA LEU A 249 4.73 0.92 -13.91
C LEU A 249 5.07 0.13 -12.65
N GLY A 250 4.29 0.27 -11.58
CA GLY A 250 4.45 -0.47 -10.33
C GLY A 250 3.28 -1.41 -10.05
N LEU A 251 3.47 -2.71 -10.26
CA LEU A 251 2.56 -3.79 -9.87
C LEU A 251 2.84 -4.23 -8.41
N MET A 252 1.83 -4.77 -7.72
CA MET A 252 1.86 -5.08 -6.27
C MET A 252 2.40 -3.91 -5.41
N PRO A 253 1.93 -2.66 -5.63
CA PRO A 253 2.47 -1.50 -4.91
C PRO A 253 2.01 -1.47 -3.45
N MET A 254 2.98 -1.30 -2.56
CA MET A 254 2.84 -1.11 -1.12
C MET A 254 3.30 0.31 -0.77
N THR A 255 2.72 0.93 0.25
CA THR A 255 3.01 2.31 0.68
C THR A 255 2.94 2.39 2.20
N SER A 256 3.98 2.94 2.81
CA SER A 256 4.27 2.86 4.24
C SER A 256 4.99 4.13 4.72
N MET A 257 4.99 4.34 6.03
CA MET A 257 5.80 5.31 6.74
C MET A 257 7.05 4.64 7.36
N PHE A 258 8.20 5.30 7.29
CA PHE A 258 9.36 5.07 8.16
C PHE A 258 10.07 6.42 8.44
N TRP A 259 10.04 6.88 9.69
CA TRP A 259 10.70 8.13 10.12
C TRP A 259 12.05 7.85 10.79
N TYR A 260 12.10 7.02 11.83
CA TYR A 260 13.34 6.60 12.47
C TYR A 260 13.17 5.35 13.32
N ASN A 261 14.30 4.70 13.64
CA ASN A 261 14.41 3.63 14.61
C ASN A 261 15.78 3.66 15.33
N GLN A 262 16.17 2.57 15.99
CA GLN A 262 17.40 2.42 16.75
C GLN A 262 18.71 2.61 15.94
N ALA A 263 18.66 2.60 14.60
CA ALA A 263 19.77 2.96 13.71
C ALA A 263 19.85 4.46 13.35
N ASN A 264 18.79 5.24 13.57
CA ASN A 264 18.61 6.60 13.05
C ASN A 264 18.55 7.65 14.19
N ARG A 265 19.39 7.47 15.22
CA ARG A 265 19.40 8.24 16.49
C ARG A 265 19.56 9.76 16.37
N THR A 266 19.96 10.30 15.22
CA THR A 266 20.06 11.74 14.96
C THR A 266 18.83 12.33 14.25
N GLN A 267 17.91 11.48 13.79
CA GLN A 267 16.59 11.87 13.23
C GLN A 267 15.46 11.65 14.24
N GLY A 268 15.66 10.78 15.24
CA GLY A 268 14.71 10.58 16.34
C GLY A 268 14.67 11.75 17.30
N THR A 269 13.73 12.66 17.08
CA THR A 269 13.48 13.87 17.92
C THR A 269 12.20 13.79 18.75
N ASP A 270 11.38 12.76 18.54
CA ASP A 270 10.18 12.45 19.32
C ASP A 270 10.52 11.56 20.54
N TRP A 271 9.59 11.43 21.48
CA TRP A 271 9.76 10.71 22.74
C TRP A 271 9.79 9.18 22.59
N ARG A 272 9.28 8.65 21.47
CA ARG A 272 9.23 7.22 21.14
C ARG A 272 10.60 6.72 20.67
N PRO A 273 11.08 5.52 21.05
CA PRO A 273 12.41 5.04 20.63
C PRO A 273 12.50 4.69 19.12
N ALA A 274 11.37 4.39 18.50
CA ALA A 274 11.21 4.18 17.06
C ALA A 274 9.79 4.58 16.60
N VAL A 275 9.65 5.01 15.35
CA VAL A 275 8.37 5.37 14.71
C VAL A 275 8.41 4.93 13.24
N HIS A 276 7.79 3.78 12.94
CA HIS A 276 7.64 3.24 11.59
C HIS A 276 6.60 2.13 11.49
N ASP A 277 5.98 2.01 10.31
CA ASP A 277 4.97 1.00 10.01
C ASP A 277 5.56 -0.33 9.58
N ASN A 278 6.73 -0.28 8.93
CA ASN A 278 7.54 -1.42 8.50
C ASN A 278 9.03 -1.07 8.61
N ASP A 279 9.86 -2.05 8.96
CA ASP A 279 11.31 -1.90 9.13
C ASP A 279 12.13 -2.56 8.02
N MET A 280 11.54 -3.45 7.21
CA MET A 280 12.24 -4.20 6.17
C MET A 280 11.44 -4.27 4.86
N LEU A 281 12.09 -4.06 3.72
CA LEU A 281 11.71 -4.76 2.48
C LEU A 281 12.40 -6.13 2.48
N SER A 282 11.66 -7.19 2.20
CA SER A 282 12.19 -8.55 1.97
C SER A 282 11.74 -9.08 0.61
N ILE A 283 12.57 -9.89 -0.05
CA ILE A 283 12.36 -10.42 -1.41
C ILE A 283 12.77 -11.90 -1.43
N ALA A 284 11.95 -12.75 -2.05
CA ALA A 284 12.28 -14.13 -2.39
C ALA A 284 12.63 -14.22 -3.88
N GLY A 285 13.89 -14.54 -4.18
CA GLY A 285 14.42 -14.54 -5.53
C GLY A 285 14.01 -15.75 -6.38
N ALA A 286 14.04 -15.59 -7.70
CA ALA A 286 13.71 -16.66 -8.65
C ALA A 286 14.61 -17.91 -8.46
N ASP A 287 15.89 -17.68 -8.16
CA ASP A 287 16.89 -18.71 -7.89
C ASP A 287 16.74 -19.39 -6.51
N GLY A 288 15.99 -18.78 -5.58
CA GLY A 288 15.81 -19.27 -4.21
C GLY A 288 16.67 -18.56 -3.17
N THR A 289 17.37 -17.50 -3.54
CA THR A 289 17.90 -16.53 -2.59
C THR A 289 16.77 -15.83 -1.82
N ALA A 290 17.10 -15.33 -0.63
CA ALA A 290 16.26 -14.36 0.08
C ALA A 290 17.10 -13.10 0.31
N HIS A 291 16.53 -11.94 -0.01
CA HIS A 291 17.15 -10.64 0.21
C HIS A 291 16.38 -9.83 1.25
N VAL A 292 17.11 -8.95 1.96
CA VAL A 292 16.52 -7.94 2.83
C VAL A 292 17.17 -6.59 2.61
N ARG A 293 16.35 -5.54 2.70
CA ARG A 293 16.70 -4.14 2.53
C ARG A 293 16.08 -3.38 3.71
N PRO A 294 16.79 -3.27 4.87
CA PRO A 294 16.27 -2.60 6.07
C PRO A 294 15.99 -1.12 5.80
N ILE A 295 14.75 -0.68 6.02
CA ILE A 295 14.23 0.61 5.58
C ILE A 295 15.00 1.73 6.30
N VAL A 296 15.20 2.85 5.58
CA VAL A 296 15.85 4.06 6.11
C VAL A 296 15.05 5.26 5.63
N ASN A 297 15.07 6.33 6.43
CA ASN A 297 14.57 7.65 6.06
C ASN A 297 15.75 8.47 5.46
N PRO A 298 15.85 8.59 4.13
CA PRO A 298 17.03 9.14 3.47
C PRO A 298 17.11 10.67 3.58
N SER A 299 18.27 11.24 3.29
CA SER A 299 18.50 12.69 3.23
C SER A 299 17.91 13.36 1.97
N ALA A 300 17.66 12.58 0.91
CA ALA A 300 17.03 13.00 -0.33
C ALA A 300 16.18 11.87 -0.93
N PRO A 301 15.25 12.13 -1.87
CA PRO A 301 14.51 11.09 -2.59
C PRO A 301 15.45 10.07 -3.25
N HIS A 302 15.26 8.80 -2.92
CA HIS A 302 16.17 7.70 -3.23
C HIS A 302 15.39 6.44 -3.62
N PHE A 303 15.93 5.61 -4.52
CA PHE A 303 15.38 4.27 -4.73
C PHE A 303 16.46 3.19 -4.78
N SER A 304 16.16 2.03 -4.18
CA SER A 304 16.88 0.78 -4.42
C SER A 304 16.13 -0.03 -5.48
N ALA A 305 16.84 -0.68 -6.39
CA ALA A 305 16.25 -1.54 -7.42
C ALA A 305 16.94 -2.91 -7.45
N PHE A 306 16.14 -3.98 -7.38
CA PHE A 306 16.58 -5.36 -7.34
C PHE A 306 16.12 -6.07 -8.61
N THR A 307 17.02 -6.18 -9.58
CA THR A 307 16.75 -6.85 -10.86
C THR A 307 16.49 -8.33 -10.66
N GLU A 308 15.40 -8.82 -11.27
CA GLU A 308 14.90 -10.18 -11.11
C GLU A 308 14.38 -10.74 -12.45
N VAL A 309 14.35 -12.06 -12.59
CA VAL A 309 13.78 -12.76 -13.76
C VAL A 309 12.32 -13.17 -13.55
N SER A 310 11.90 -13.27 -12.28
CA SER A 310 10.53 -13.18 -11.78
C SER A 310 10.58 -13.51 -10.27
N PRO A 311 10.36 -12.55 -9.35
CA PRO A 311 10.44 -12.84 -7.92
C PRO A 311 9.39 -13.89 -7.53
N LYS A 312 9.73 -14.75 -6.56
CA LYS A 312 8.75 -15.66 -5.92
C LYS A 312 7.83 -14.89 -4.97
N GLY A 313 8.28 -13.72 -4.50
CA GLY A 313 7.47 -12.73 -3.81
C GLY A 313 8.33 -11.61 -3.24
N PHE A 314 7.70 -10.55 -2.78
CA PHE A 314 8.34 -9.52 -1.96
C PHE A 314 7.33 -8.87 -1.01
N GLY A 315 7.82 -8.17 0.01
CA GLY A 315 6.93 -7.52 0.96
C GLY A 315 7.60 -6.51 1.87
N LEU A 316 6.82 -5.52 2.30
CA LEU A 316 7.15 -4.68 3.45
C LEU A 316 6.76 -5.44 4.71
N LEU A 317 7.73 -5.67 5.59
CA LEU A 317 7.56 -6.42 6.83
C LEU A 317 7.74 -5.47 8.02
N GLN A 318 6.98 -5.71 9.08
CA GLN A 318 7.27 -5.19 10.41
C GLN A 318 7.82 -6.38 11.22
N ARG A 319 9.15 -6.47 11.31
CA ARG A 319 9.86 -7.52 12.05
C ARG A 319 10.09 -7.16 13.49
N ASP A 320 10.35 -5.89 13.79
CA ASP A 320 10.36 -5.40 15.15
C ASP A 320 8.93 -5.26 15.69
N ARG A 321 8.60 -6.04 16.72
CA ARG A 321 7.28 -6.17 17.32
C ARG A 321 7.34 -6.14 18.85
N ASP A 322 8.43 -5.62 19.41
CA ASP A 322 8.54 -5.41 20.85
C ASP A 322 7.97 -4.03 21.19
N PHE A 323 6.90 -4.00 22.00
CA PHE A 323 6.28 -2.75 22.44
C PHE A 323 7.30 -1.79 23.08
N SER A 324 8.33 -2.32 23.77
CA SER A 324 9.32 -1.49 24.45
C SER A 324 10.21 -0.67 23.51
N HIS A 325 10.27 -1.01 22.22
CA HIS A 325 10.96 -0.23 21.19
C HIS A 325 10.12 0.94 20.64
N TYR A 326 8.81 0.97 20.91
CA TYR A 326 7.90 2.02 20.43
C TYR A 326 7.29 2.86 21.56
N GLN A 327 6.94 2.23 22.68
CA GLN A 327 6.32 2.86 23.87
C GLN A 327 4.94 3.54 23.62
N ASP A 328 4.36 3.36 22.42
CA ASP A 328 3.15 4.05 21.98
C ASP A 328 1.89 3.17 22.12
N ASP A 329 1.11 3.40 23.17
CA ASP A 329 -0.15 2.72 23.44
C ASP A 329 -1.39 3.39 22.79
N GLY A 330 -1.18 4.42 21.98
CA GLY A 330 -2.21 5.04 21.16
C GLY A 330 -2.31 4.44 19.75
N VAL A 331 -1.17 4.23 19.09
CA VAL A 331 -1.11 3.79 17.68
C VAL A 331 -0.29 2.53 17.41
N PHE A 332 0.23 1.86 18.45
CA PHE A 332 0.71 0.48 18.47
C PHE A 332 1.54 0.04 17.24
N TYR A 333 2.68 0.69 17.00
CA TYR A 333 3.59 0.35 15.89
C TYR A 333 4.04 -1.12 15.91
N ASP A 334 4.22 -1.72 17.09
CA ASP A 334 4.49 -3.15 17.31
C ASP A 334 3.48 -4.09 16.62
N ARG A 335 2.25 -3.61 16.46
CA ARG A 335 1.10 -4.38 15.95
C ARG A 335 0.81 -4.15 14.49
N ARG A 336 1.49 -3.24 13.79
CA ARG A 336 1.20 -2.92 12.38
C ARG A 336 1.49 -4.12 11.45
N PRO A 337 0.75 -4.30 10.34
CA PRO A 337 0.85 -5.51 9.52
C PRO A 337 2.21 -5.62 8.81
N SER A 338 2.60 -6.86 8.53
CA SER A 338 3.49 -7.19 7.41
C SER A 338 2.60 -7.52 6.19
N LEU A 339 2.98 -7.04 5.00
CA LEU A 339 2.31 -7.36 3.74
C LEU A 339 3.28 -8.11 2.83
N TRP A 340 2.91 -9.32 2.45
CA TRP A 340 3.66 -10.12 1.49
C TRP A 340 2.87 -10.28 0.19
N ALA A 341 3.53 -10.11 -0.95
CA ALA A 341 2.95 -10.23 -2.28
C ALA A 341 3.63 -11.33 -3.09
N THR A 342 2.84 -12.27 -3.60
CA THR A 342 3.28 -13.45 -4.35
C THR A 342 2.64 -13.43 -5.74
N PRO A 343 3.39 -13.34 -6.85
CA PRO A 343 2.80 -13.40 -8.19
C PRO A 343 2.32 -14.83 -8.50
N ASN A 344 1.08 -14.97 -8.97
CA ASN A 344 0.45 -16.28 -9.24
C ASN A 344 0.96 -16.95 -10.53
N THR A 345 1.68 -16.20 -11.35
CA THR A 345 2.36 -16.63 -12.59
C THR A 345 3.70 -15.92 -12.71
N PRO A 346 4.71 -16.47 -13.42
CA PRO A 346 5.96 -15.75 -13.66
C PRO A 346 5.73 -14.48 -14.48
N TRP A 347 6.27 -13.35 -14.03
CA TRP A 347 6.05 -12.02 -14.64
C TRP A 347 7.16 -11.59 -15.61
N GLY A 348 8.18 -12.43 -15.78
CA GLY A 348 9.35 -12.13 -16.60
C GLY A 348 10.28 -11.10 -15.95
N LYS A 349 11.19 -10.54 -16.76
CA LYS A 349 12.25 -9.66 -16.26
C LYS A 349 11.73 -8.30 -15.80
N GLY A 350 12.36 -7.78 -14.76
CA GLY A 350 12.04 -6.48 -14.18
C GLY A 350 12.80 -6.25 -12.89
N GLN A 351 12.27 -5.39 -12.03
CA GLN A 351 12.89 -4.96 -10.79
C GLN A 351 11.85 -4.88 -9.66
N VAL A 352 12.17 -5.44 -8.49
CA VAL A 352 11.54 -4.99 -7.25
C VAL A 352 12.19 -3.66 -6.88
N ARG A 353 11.40 -2.61 -6.68
CA ARG A 353 11.87 -1.28 -6.31
C ARG A 353 11.43 -0.94 -4.88
N LEU A 354 12.29 -0.21 -4.18
CA LEU A 354 11.99 0.48 -2.92
C LEU A 354 12.32 1.95 -3.11
N TYR A 355 11.31 2.79 -3.31
CA TYR A 355 11.44 4.24 -3.28
C TYR A 355 11.21 4.75 -1.86
N ALA A 356 12.03 5.70 -1.41
CA ALA A 356 11.84 6.40 -0.15
C ALA A 356 12.22 7.89 -0.31
N PHE A 357 11.57 8.76 0.45
CA PHE A 357 11.90 10.18 0.50
C PHE A 357 11.98 10.69 1.96
N PRO A 358 12.57 11.88 2.21
CA PRO A 358 12.75 12.38 3.57
C PRO A 358 11.41 12.69 4.25
N THR A 359 11.27 12.33 5.52
CA THR A 359 10.15 12.77 6.38
C THR A 359 10.64 13.15 7.78
N ASP A 360 9.94 14.07 8.42
CA ASP A 360 10.04 14.45 9.82
C ASP A 360 8.71 14.23 10.58
N SER A 361 7.80 13.44 9.99
CA SER A 361 6.40 13.36 10.42
C SER A 361 5.81 11.96 10.22
N GLU A 362 5.05 11.50 11.22
CA GLU A 362 4.30 10.24 11.21
C GLU A 362 3.05 10.23 10.31
N TYR A 363 2.64 11.41 9.83
CA TYR A 363 1.47 11.57 8.95
C TYR A 363 1.82 11.49 7.46
N THR A 364 3.08 11.20 7.13
CA THR A 364 3.59 11.16 5.76
C THR A 364 4.11 9.75 5.43
N ASP A 365 3.34 9.00 4.63
CA ASP A 365 3.81 7.76 4.00
C ASP A 365 4.96 8.08 3.03
N ASN A 366 6.20 7.89 3.48
CA ASN A 366 7.41 8.25 2.76
C ASN A 366 8.12 7.09 2.05
N VAL A 367 7.56 5.88 2.10
CA VAL A 367 8.11 4.64 1.53
C VAL A 367 7.10 4.02 0.54
N CYS A 368 7.59 3.57 -0.63
CA CYS A 368 6.80 2.84 -1.61
C CYS A 368 7.59 1.67 -2.20
N ALA A 369 7.02 0.47 -2.21
CA ALA A 369 7.65 -0.73 -2.76
C ALA A 369 6.75 -1.40 -3.82
N TYR A 370 7.31 -1.78 -4.96
CA TYR A 370 6.55 -2.29 -6.12
C TYR A 370 7.42 -3.07 -7.10
N TRP A 371 6.77 -3.85 -7.96
CA TRP A 371 7.39 -4.51 -9.11
C TRP A 371 7.28 -3.66 -10.37
N THR A 372 8.40 -3.37 -11.02
CA THR A 372 8.48 -2.77 -12.35
C THR A 372 8.93 -3.80 -13.37
N PRO A 373 8.08 -4.21 -14.33
CA PRO A 373 8.53 -5.00 -15.48
C PRO A 373 9.47 -4.21 -16.40
N ASP A 374 10.44 -4.87 -17.03
CA ASP A 374 11.30 -4.26 -18.07
C ASP A 374 10.50 -3.88 -19.33
N VAL A 375 9.34 -4.50 -19.54
CA VAL A 375 8.48 -4.29 -20.71
C VAL A 375 7.66 -3.01 -20.54
N ALA A 376 8.10 -1.93 -21.20
CA ALA A 376 7.45 -0.62 -21.16
C ALA A 376 5.96 -0.68 -21.57
N ALA A 377 5.09 -0.18 -20.68
CA ALA A 377 3.64 -0.11 -20.90
C ALA A 377 3.29 1.01 -21.89
N ARG A 378 2.51 0.68 -22.93
CA ARG A 378 2.23 1.54 -24.09
C ARG A 378 0.75 1.48 -24.50
N PRO A 379 0.20 2.54 -25.14
CA PRO A 379 -1.18 2.56 -25.58
C PRO A 379 -1.54 1.36 -26.46
N GLY A 380 -2.70 0.77 -26.22
CA GLY A 380 -3.20 -0.38 -26.97
C GLY A 380 -2.66 -1.75 -26.52
N SER A 381 -1.68 -1.82 -25.60
CA SER A 381 -1.36 -3.09 -24.95
C SER A 381 -2.42 -3.50 -23.92
N ARG A 382 -2.39 -4.78 -23.54
CA ARG A 382 -3.08 -5.33 -22.37
C ARG A 382 -2.01 -5.85 -21.42
N ILE A 383 -2.18 -5.61 -20.13
CA ILE A 383 -1.32 -6.16 -19.07
C ILE A 383 -2.24 -6.92 -18.12
N ASP A 384 -2.11 -8.25 -18.12
CA ASP A 384 -2.81 -9.11 -17.17
C ASP A 384 -1.88 -9.40 -15.99
N ALA A 385 -2.37 -9.15 -14.78
CA ALA A 385 -1.66 -9.43 -13.54
C ALA A 385 -2.53 -10.33 -12.65
N SER A 386 -1.94 -11.35 -12.05
CA SER A 386 -2.56 -12.09 -10.95
C SER A 386 -1.53 -12.41 -9.88
N TYR A 387 -1.94 -12.20 -8.63
CA TYR A 387 -1.08 -12.27 -7.46
C TYR A 387 -1.90 -12.47 -6.18
N HIS A 388 -1.28 -13.02 -5.16
CA HIS A 388 -1.80 -13.13 -3.81
C HIS A 388 -1.20 -12.02 -2.92
N LEU A 389 -1.99 -11.52 -1.96
CA LEU A 389 -1.52 -10.68 -0.85
C LEU A 389 -1.85 -11.33 0.50
N ASP A 390 -0.84 -11.59 1.32
CA ASP A 390 -0.96 -11.97 2.73
C ASP A 390 -0.71 -10.75 3.63
N TRP A 391 -1.75 -10.24 4.28
CA TRP A 391 -1.68 -9.24 5.35
C TRP A 391 -1.64 -9.96 6.70
N SER A 392 -0.50 -9.96 7.38
CA SER A 392 -0.25 -10.84 8.53
C SER A 392 0.72 -10.25 9.55
N ALA A 393 1.11 -11.03 10.57
CA ALA A 393 2.23 -10.71 11.46
C ALA A 393 3.57 -11.34 11.03
N ALA A 394 3.67 -11.91 9.82
CA ALA A 394 4.82 -12.71 9.40
C ALA A 394 6.14 -11.91 9.36
N ARG A 395 7.23 -12.52 9.88
CA ARG A 395 8.57 -11.93 9.93
C ARG A 395 9.53 -12.48 8.86
N ALA A 396 9.27 -13.67 8.32
CA ALA A 396 10.19 -14.39 7.42
C ALA A 396 9.52 -15.08 6.19
N PRO A 397 8.53 -14.47 5.50
CA PRO A 397 7.87 -15.11 4.36
C PRO A 397 8.81 -15.43 3.18
N ALA A 398 9.96 -14.75 3.07
CA ALA A 398 10.93 -14.98 1.98
C ALA A 398 11.72 -16.30 2.10
N SER A 399 11.90 -16.85 3.32
CA SER A 399 12.56 -18.14 3.54
C SER A 399 12.29 -18.68 4.94
N ALA A 400 11.88 -19.95 5.03
CA ALA A 400 11.64 -20.65 6.30
C ALA A 400 12.91 -21.26 6.94
N GLY A 401 14.07 -21.20 6.26
CA GLY A 401 15.29 -21.91 6.67
C GLY A 401 16.55 -21.05 6.83
N LEU A 402 16.46 -19.75 6.57
CA LEU A 402 17.57 -18.80 6.72
C LEU A 402 17.38 -17.94 7.97
N ALA A 403 18.48 -17.57 8.61
CA ALA A 403 18.48 -16.55 9.65
C ALA A 403 18.11 -15.17 9.06
N ILE A 404 17.32 -14.40 9.81
CA ILE A 404 16.80 -13.10 9.37
C ILE A 404 17.44 -11.96 10.16
N VAL A 405 17.63 -10.81 9.52
CA VAL A 405 17.93 -9.55 10.22
C VAL A 405 16.79 -9.24 11.18
N GLN A 406 17.10 -9.20 12.46
CA GLN A 406 16.19 -8.80 13.53
C GLN A 406 16.44 -7.36 13.98
N ASN A 407 17.71 -6.95 14.07
CA ASN A 407 18.08 -5.60 14.52
C ASN A 407 19.13 -4.99 13.57
N VAL A 408 19.08 -3.66 13.43
CA VAL A 408 20.14 -2.86 12.82
C VAL A 408 20.42 -1.65 13.72
N TRP A 409 21.69 -1.33 13.97
CA TRP A 409 22.10 -0.07 14.59
C TRP A 409 23.25 0.57 13.81
N ARG A 410 23.34 1.91 13.92
CA ARG A 410 24.53 2.68 13.55
C ARG A 410 25.11 3.36 14.78
N GLY A 411 26.40 3.69 14.74
CA GLY A 411 27.08 4.39 15.82
C GLY A 411 28.47 4.91 15.46
N HIS A 412 29.12 5.52 16.44
CA HIS A 412 30.49 5.98 16.31
C HIS A 412 31.47 4.81 16.14
N SER A 413 32.56 5.06 15.40
CA SER A 413 33.70 4.16 15.30
C SER A 413 34.98 4.87 15.74
N GLU A 414 35.81 4.17 16.50
CA GLU A 414 37.17 4.57 16.83
C GLU A 414 38.10 4.60 15.60
N GLN A 415 37.68 4.00 14.47
CA GLN A 415 38.46 4.04 13.24
C GLN A 415 38.21 5.37 12.50
N LYS A 416 39.28 6.12 12.26
CA LYS A 416 39.22 7.46 11.67
C LYS A 416 38.49 7.44 10.31
N GLY A 417 37.36 8.13 10.23
CA GLY A 417 36.54 8.21 9.01
C GLY A 417 35.62 7.01 8.77
N ALA A 418 35.48 6.11 9.74
CA ALA A 418 34.49 5.04 9.72
C ALA A 418 33.24 5.38 10.54
N GLU A 419 32.13 4.79 10.13
CA GLU A 419 30.93 4.65 10.96
C GLU A 419 30.75 3.17 11.32
N LYS A 420 30.19 2.90 12.51
CA LYS A 420 29.91 1.54 12.94
C LYS A 420 28.51 1.13 12.48
N LEU A 421 28.41 -0.03 11.83
CA LEU A 421 27.17 -0.71 11.49
C LEU A 421 27.10 -2.03 12.27
N VAL A 422 25.99 -2.27 12.97
CA VAL A 422 25.76 -3.49 13.75
C VAL A 422 24.46 -4.12 13.28
N ILE A 423 24.51 -5.40 12.91
CA ILE A 423 23.35 -6.15 12.39
C ILE A 423 23.25 -7.49 13.13
N ASP A 424 22.11 -7.75 13.75
CA ASP A 424 21.81 -9.03 14.40
C ASP A 424 20.97 -9.93 13.50
N PHE A 425 21.42 -11.17 13.35
CA PHE A 425 20.70 -12.24 12.68
C PHE A 425 20.07 -13.19 13.70
N ALA A 426 18.74 -13.29 13.70
CA ALA A 426 17.99 -14.20 14.54
C ALA A 426 17.73 -15.53 13.81
N GLY A 427 17.76 -16.63 14.58
CA GLY A 427 17.52 -17.99 14.07
C GLY A 427 18.79 -18.73 13.61
N VAL A 428 19.97 -18.14 13.77
CA VAL A 428 21.26 -18.78 13.44
C VAL A 428 21.44 -20.06 14.27
N ALA A 429 21.88 -21.14 13.64
CA ALA A 429 22.16 -22.40 14.35
C ALA A 429 23.39 -22.26 15.26
N ALA A 430 23.39 -22.96 16.40
CA ALA A 430 24.44 -22.79 17.42
C ALA A 430 25.83 -23.35 17.02
N ASP A 431 25.89 -24.24 16.03
CA ASP A 431 27.06 -25.10 15.76
C ASP A 431 27.61 -24.99 14.31
N PRO A 432 27.53 -23.79 13.70
CA PRO A 432 28.72 -23.28 13.04
C PRO A 432 29.03 -21.84 13.47
N LYS A 433 30.32 -21.53 13.64
CA LYS A 433 30.78 -20.14 13.56
C LYS A 433 30.59 -19.70 12.10
N PRO A 434 29.69 -18.75 11.79
CA PRO A 434 29.38 -18.42 10.42
C PRO A 434 30.50 -17.59 9.79
N ASP A 435 30.81 -17.86 8.52
CA ASP A 435 31.61 -16.99 7.68
C ASP A 435 30.81 -15.70 7.44
N ILE A 436 31.41 -14.55 7.73
CA ILE A 436 30.74 -13.25 7.54
C ILE A 436 31.20 -12.72 6.18
N TRP A 437 30.40 -12.94 5.15
CA TRP A 437 30.67 -12.41 3.81
C TRP A 437 30.19 -10.97 3.71
N VAL A 438 31.06 -10.06 3.25
CA VAL A 438 30.79 -8.62 3.14
C VAL A 438 31.36 -8.07 1.83
N ASP A 439 30.63 -7.15 1.21
CA ASP A 439 31.02 -6.38 0.03
C ASP A 439 30.50 -4.93 0.20
N VAL A 440 31.26 -3.92 -0.23
CA VAL A 440 30.93 -2.50 -0.03
C VAL A 440 31.14 -1.71 -1.32
N SER A 441 30.08 -1.09 -1.82
CA SER A 441 30.16 -0.16 -2.94
C SER A 441 30.46 1.27 -2.45
N GLY A 442 31.50 1.91 -3.01
CA GLY A 442 31.84 3.31 -2.74
C GLY A 442 32.58 3.60 -1.43
N GLY A 443 32.86 2.58 -0.61
CA GLY A 443 33.57 2.67 0.67
C GLY A 443 34.43 1.43 0.93
N THR A 444 34.96 1.28 2.15
CA THR A 444 35.76 0.10 2.54
C THR A 444 35.44 -0.38 3.95
N ILE A 445 35.69 -1.66 4.22
CA ILE A 445 35.66 -2.22 5.59
C ILE A 445 37.02 -1.97 6.25
N ALA A 446 37.02 -1.25 7.38
CA ALA A 446 38.20 -1.08 8.23
C ALA A 446 38.32 -2.15 9.31
N LYS A 447 37.18 -2.60 9.87
CA LYS A 447 37.10 -3.74 10.80
C LYS A 447 35.82 -4.54 10.56
N GLN A 448 35.91 -5.84 10.77
CA GLN A 448 34.80 -6.78 10.72
C GLN A 448 34.92 -7.76 11.88
N ALA A 449 33.82 -8.00 12.59
CA ALA A 449 33.70 -9.01 13.63
C ALA A 449 32.27 -9.57 13.67
N GLY A 450 32.10 -10.73 14.31
CA GLY A 450 30.79 -11.21 14.69
C GLY A 450 30.86 -12.35 15.71
N TYR A 451 29.78 -12.49 16.47
CA TYR A 451 29.73 -13.34 17.66
C TYR A 451 28.27 -13.64 18.06
N PRO A 452 27.98 -14.80 18.69
CA PRO A 452 26.69 -15.02 19.35
C PRO A 452 26.46 -13.98 20.45
N VAL A 453 25.25 -13.44 20.54
CA VAL A 453 24.90 -12.46 21.59
C VAL A 453 24.67 -13.19 22.91
N LEU A 454 25.48 -12.88 23.91
CA LEU A 454 25.42 -13.52 25.23
C LEU A 454 24.02 -13.35 25.86
N GLY A 455 23.41 -14.46 26.27
CA GLY A 455 22.08 -14.48 26.88
C GLY A 455 20.90 -14.37 25.90
N GLN A 456 21.15 -14.35 24.59
CA GLN A 456 20.11 -14.31 23.56
C GLN A 456 20.21 -15.56 22.67
N ASP A 457 19.20 -16.43 22.72
CA ASP A 457 19.24 -17.69 21.96
C ASP A 457 19.23 -17.45 20.44
N ARG A 458 20.06 -18.21 19.72
CA ARG A 458 20.18 -18.21 18.24
C ARG A 458 20.34 -16.82 17.60
N LEU A 459 20.86 -15.84 18.34
CA LEU A 459 21.09 -14.47 17.88
C LEU A 459 22.59 -14.25 17.62
N PHE A 460 22.96 -14.00 16.36
CA PHE A 460 24.35 -13.73 15.97
C PHE A 460 24.52 -12.27 15.55
N ARG A 461 25.40 -11.55 16.25
CA ARG A 461 25.73 -10.16 15.95
C ARG A 461 26.88 -10.08 14.95
N THR A 462 26.75 -9.20 13.98
CA THR A 462 27.84 -8.72 13.13
C THR A 462 28.14 -7.26 13.47
N VAL A 463 29.42 -6.88 13.43
CA VAL A 463 29.90 -5.51 13.68
C VAL A 463 30.89 -5.15 12.59
N LEU A 464 30.57 -4.10 11.84
CA LEU A 464 31.40 -3.57 10.75
C LEU A 464 31.78 -2.13 11.09
N ASP A 465 33.05 -1.77 10.92
CA ASP A 465 33.50 -0.38 10.84
C ASP A 465 33.71 -0.04 9.36
N VAL A 466 32.83 0.78 8.81
CA VAL A 466 32.72 1.07 7.38
C VAL A 466 33.23 2.48 7.11
N VAL A 467 34.34 2.61 6.38
CA VAL A 467 34.92 3.89 5.95
C VAL A 467 34.14 4.43 4.77
N ARG A 468 33.68 5.68 4.90
CA ARG A 468 32.77 6.33 3.94
C ARG A 468 33.33 7.68 3.49
N PRO A 469 33.38 7.98 2.17
CA PRO A 469 33.73 9.31 1.70
C PRO A 469 32.75 10.35 2.23
N GLN A 470 33.24 11.49 2.73
CA GLN A 470 32.42 12.54 3.33
C GLN A 470 31.29 12.98 2.37
N GLY A 471 30.05 12.93 2.85
CA GLY A 471 28.87 13.35 2.08
C GLY A 471 28.40 12.38 0.99
N LYS A 472 28.94 11.16 0.90
CA LYS A 472 28.47 10.13 -0.07
C LYS A 472 27.86 8.92 0.65
N ALA A 473 26.77 8.38 0.12
CA ALA A 473 26.24 7.09 0.55
C ALA A 473 27.16 5.94 0.11
N VAL A 474 27.09 4.79 0.82
CA VAL A 474 27.77 3.54 0.45
C VAL A 474 26.85 2.34 0.66
N ASP A 475 26.79 1.43 -0.30
CA ASP A 475 25.98 0.20 -0.19
C ASP A 475 26.80 -0.92 0.45
N VAL A 476 26.44 -1.28 1.68
CA VAL A 476 26.97 -2.46 2.37
C VAL A 476 26.10 -3.67 2.03
N ARG A 477 26.73 -4.72 1.52
CA ARG A 477 26.11 -6.03 1.27
C ARG A 477 26.73 -7.06 2.21
N LEU A 478 25.90 -7.87 2.87
CA LEU A 478 26.31 -8.71 4.00
C LEU A 478 25.51 -10.03 4.02
N GLN A 479 26.17 -11.14 4.30
CA GLN A 479 25.51 -12.44 4.50
C GLN A 479 26.32 -13.36 5.43
N LEU A 480 25.64 -14.08 6.31
CA LEU A 480 26.23 -15.20 7.06
C LEU A 480 26.26 -16.46 6.19
N ARG A 481 27.39 -17.16 6.15
CA ARG A 481 27.62 -18.34 5.32
C ARG A 481 28.36 -19.47 6.05
N SER A 482 28.47 -20.60 5.38
CA SER A 482 29.28 -21.76 5.76
C SER A 482 29.86 -22.31 4.45
N GLY A 483 31.06 -21.86 4.10
CA GLY A 483 31.53 -21.93 2.71
C GLY A 483 30.58 -21.19 1.76
N ASP A 484 30.22 -21.81 0.64
CA ASP A 484 29.27 -21.23 -0.32
C ASP A 484 27.80 -21.27 0.14
N ARG A 485 27.48 -22.02 1.21
CA ARG A 485 26.09 -22.16 1.70
C ARG A 485 25.67 -20.94 2.50
N ALA A 486 24.60 -20.27 2.05
CA ALA A 486 23.91 -19.24 2.82
C ALA A 486 23.36 -19.79 4.15
N LEU A 487 23.60 -19.06 5.24
CA LEU A 487 22.98 -19.28 6.55
C LEU A 487 21.98 -18.18 6.91
N SER A 488 22.16 -16.97 6.36
CA SER A 488 21.19 -15.87 6.44
C SER A 488 20.64 -15.47 5.07
N GLU A 489 19.55 -14.73 5.09
CA GLU A 489 19.21 -13.84 3.99
C GLU A 489 20.36 -12.85 3.68
N TYR A 490 20.39 -12.36 2.44
CA TYR A 490 21.41 -11.46 1.93
C TYR A 490 20.96 -10.00 2.14
N VAL A 491 21.70 -9.28 2.97
CA VAL A 491 21.38 -7.92 3.40
C VAL A 491 21.93 -6.88 2.40
N HIS A 492 21.14 -5.84 2.14
CA HIS A 492 21.53 -4.63 1.41
C HIS A 492 21.24 -3.40 2.26
N TYR A 493 22.27 -2.64 2.66
CA TYR A 493 22.14 -1.49 3.55
C TYR A 493 22.91 -0.25 3.04
N PRO A 494 22.21 0.80 2.54
CA PRO A 494 22.81 2.04 2.08
C PRO A 494 23.12 2.93 3.29
N MET A 495 24.39 2.96 3.70
CA MET A 495 24.83 3.75 4.84
C MET A 495 25.06 5.20 4.42
N GLY A 496 24.21 6.10 4.93
CA GLY A 496 24.31 7.54 4.67
C GLY A 496 23.69 8.01 3.36
N ALA A 497 22.62 7.35 2.92
CA ALA A 497 21.62 7.91 2.00
C ALA A 497 20.78 8.99 2.70
#